data_AF-A0A699T1Z7-F1
#
_entry.id   AF-A0A699T1Z7-F1
#
_cell.length_a   1.000
_cell.length_b   1.000
_cell.length_c   1.000
_cell.angle_alpha   90.00
_cell.angle_beta   90.00
_cell.angle_gamma   90.00
#
_symmetry.space_group_name_H-M   'P 1'
#
loop_
_entity.id
_entity.type
_entity.pdbx_description
1 polymer ?
#
loop_
_entity_poly.entity_id
_entity_poly.type
_entity_poly.pdbx_seq_one_letter_code
_entity_poly.pdbx_strand_id
1 'polypeptide(L)' 'MSIMRELKFFLGIQIHQSPHGIFINHAKYAQEILIKHGMTSCDNIGTPMATKHLDADLSGTPVDQMKYRSM' A
#
# COMPACT_ATOMS: atom_id res chain seq x y z
N MET A 1 -30.92 -3.74 2.94
CA MET A 1 -29.62 -4.04 3.59
C MET A 1 -28.80 -4.86 2.61
N SER A 2 -27.75 -4.28 2.04
CA SER A 2 -26.84 -5.01 1.13
C SER A 2 -25.93 -5.90 1.98
N ILE A 3 -25.88 -7.21 1.69
CA ILE A 3 -25.05 -8.21 2.40
C ILE A 3 -23.61 -8.18 1.87
N MET A 4 -23.06 -6.99 1.63
CA MET A 4 -21.64 -6.87 1.30
C MET A 4 -20.86 -6.90 2.60
N ARG A 5 -20.30 -8.07 2.93
CA ARG A 5 -19.35 -8.21 4.05
C ARG A 5 -18.18 -7.26 3.85
N GLU A 6 -17.58 -6.84 4.96
CA GLU A 6 -16.39 -5.99 4.97
C GLU A 6 -15.26 -6.60 4.11
N LEU A 7 -14.80 -5.84 3.11
CA LEU A 7 -13.71 -6.21 2.22
C LEU A 7 -12.39 -6.04 2.98
N LYS A 8 -11.77 -7.17 3.36
CA LYS A 8 -10.51 -7.20 4.12
C LYS A 8 -9.26 -7.28 3.23
N PHE A 9 -9.39 -7.84 2.04
CA PHE A 9 -8.31 -7.98 1.07
C PHE A 9 -8.83 -7.77 -0.35
N PHE A 10 -8.03 -7.10 -1.19
CA PHE A 10 -8.31 -6.92 -2.62
C PHE A 10 -6.99 -6.93 -3.39
N LEU A 11 -6.86 -7.77 -4.43
CA LEU A 11 -5.61 -7.90 -5.21
C LEU A 11 -4.34 -8.14 -4.34
N GLY A 12 -4.49 -8.81 -3.19
CA GLY A 12 -3.38 -9.05 -2.25
C GLY A 12 -3.05 -7.86 -1.33
N ILE A 13 -3.78 -6.76 -1.45
CA ILE A 13 -3.66 -5.57 -0.60
C ILE A 13 -4.62 -5.68 0.58
N GLN A 14 -4.15 -5.34 1.79
CA GLN A 14 -4.97 -5.36 3.00
C GLN A 14 -5.78 -4.06 3.12
N ILE A 15 -7.07 -4.21 3.41
CA ILE A 15 -8.03 -3.11 3.56
C ILE A 15 -8.60 -3.15 4.97
N HIS A 16 -8.57 -2.00 5.63
CA HIS A 16 -9.17 -1.79 6.94
C HIS A 16 -10.21 -0.66 6.83
N GLN A 17 -11.48 -1.01 6.98
CA GLN A 17 -12.58 -0.06 6.84
C GLN A 17 -12.97 0.45 8.23
N SER A 18 -13.10 1.77 8.37
CA SER A 18 -13.52 2.39 9.62
C SER A 18 -14.53 3.51 9.33
N PRO A 19 -15.29 3.98 10.34
CA PRO A 19 -16.16 5.14 10.16
C PRO A 19 -15.44 6.41 9.67
N HIS A 20 -14.13 6.50 9.89
CA HIS A 20 -13.30 7.64 9.49
C HIS A 20 -12.72 7.50 8.07
N GLY A 21 -12.95 6.37 7.40
CA GLY A 21 -12.44 6.10 6.05
C GLY A 21 -11.82 4.71 5.89
N ILE A 22 -11.21 4.52 4.73
CA ILE A 22 -10.58 3.26 4.31
C ILE A 22 -9.07 3.41 4.42
N PHE A 23 -8.45 2.54 5.20
CA PHE A 23 -7.00 2.44 5.31
C PHE A 23 -6.50 1.23 4.52
N ILE A 24 -5.48 1.45 3.69
CA ILE A 24 -4.89 0.44 2.82
C ILE A 24 -3.46 0.21 3.27
N ASN A 25 -3.05 -1.04 3.47
CA ASN A 25 -1.67 -1.37 3.83
C ASN A 25 -1.20 -2.69 3.21
N HIS A 26 0.12 -2.87 3.22
CA HIS A 26 0.81 -4.05 2.67
C HIS A 26 1.60 -4.79 3.77
N ALA A 27 1.18 -4.70 5.03
CA ALA A 27 1.95 -5.23 6.16
C ALA A 27 2.21 -6.74 6.01
N LYS A 28 1.18 -7.50 5.62
CA LYS A 28 1.30 -8.95 5.36
C LYS A 28 2.29 -9.25 4.24
N TYR A 29 2.22 -8.50 3.13
CA TYR A 29 3.13 -8.69 1.99
C TYR A 29 4.59 -8.39 2.37
N ALA A 30 4.82 -7.30 3.12
CA ALA A 30 6.15 -6.98 3.64
C ALA A 30 6.70 -8.10 4.55
N GLN A 31 5.86 -8.65 5.42
CA GLN A 31 6.23 -9.78 6.28
C GLN A 31 6.58 -11.04 5.47
N GLU A 32 5.80 -11.35 4.43
CA GLU A 32 6.06 -12.49 3.54
C GLU A 32 7.40 -12.34 2.79
N ILE A 33 7.77 -11.13 2.36
CA ILE A 33 9.09 -10.84 1.78
C ILE A 33 10.21 -11.14 2.78
N LEU A 34 10.06 -10.67 4.03
CA LEU A 34 11.07 -10.89 5.07
C LEU A 34 11.25 -12.39 5.35
N ILE A 35 10.16 -13.15 5.46
CA ILE A 35 10.19 -14.60 5.64
C ILE A 35 10.88 -15.28 4.46
N LYS A 36 10.52 -14.91 3.22
CA LYS A 36 11.07 -15.51 2.00
C LYS A 36 12.60 -15.37 1.90
N HIS A 37 13.16 -14.31 2.46
CA HIS A 37 14.60 -14.03 2.40
C HIS A 37 15.33 -14.34 3.72
N GLY A 38 14.65 -14.98 4.69
CA GLY A 38 15.26 -15.33 5.98
C GLY A 38 15.60 -14.13 6.86
N MET A 39 14.92 -12.99 6.66
CA MET A 39 15.21 -11.72 7.33
C MET A 39 14.40 -11.51 8.62
N THR A 40 13.75 -12.55 9.14
CA THR A 40 12.89 -12.45 10.35
C THR A 40 13.68 -12.22 11.63
N SER A 41 14.96 -12.58 11.67
CA SER A 41 15.87 -12.40 12.82
C SER A 41 16.89 -11.27 12.61
N CYS A 42 16.77 -10.50 11.53
CA CYS A 42 17.65 -9.35 11.28
C CYS A 42 17.29 -8.19 12.23
N ASP A 43 18.30 -7.46 12.68
CA ASP A 43 18.09 -6.23 13.43
C ASP A 43 17.34 -5.19 12.58
N ASN A 44 16.44 -4.46 13.21
CA ASN A 44 15.74 -3.37 12.57
C ASN A 44 16.68 -2.18 12.37
N ILE A 45 16.90 -1.80 11.11
CA ILE A 45 17.60 -0.55 10.82
C ILE A 45 16.55 0.55 10.73
N GLY A 46 16.73 1.61 11.54
CA GLY A 46 15.84 2.77 11.58
C GLY A 46 15.92 3.65 10.33
N THR A 47 16.42 3.17 9.20
CA THR A 47 16.41 3.90 7.93
C THR A 47 14.95 4.03 7.51
N PRO A 48 14.38 5.25 7.57
CA PRO A 48 12.99 5.42 7.20
C PRO A 48 12.85 5.14 5.70
N MET A 49 11.83 4.37 5.33
CA MET A 49 11.40 4.31 3.95
C MET A 49 10.99 5.73 3.53
N ALA A 50 11.42 6.18 2.35
CA ALA A 50 11.01 7.48 1.84
C ALA A 50 9.49 7.52 1.71
N THR A 51 8.82 8.20 2.65
CA THR A 51 7.39 8.47 2.59
C THR A 51 7.16 9.51 1.51
N LYS A 52 6.70 9.07 0.34
CA LYS A 52 6.11 9.95 -0.66
C LYS A 52 4.65 10.13 -0.24
N HIS A 53 4.22 11.37 0.02
CA HIS A 53 2.79 11.64 0.14
C HIS A 53 2.18 11.45 -1.25
N LEU A 54 1.19 10.57 -1.39
CA LEU A 54 0.46 10.38 -2.65
C LEU A 54 -0.68 11.40 -2.72
N ASP A 55 -0.33 12.68 -2.61
CA ASP A 55 -1.29 13.77 -2.78
C ASP A 55 -1.36 14.19 -4.24
N ALA A 56 -2.48 14.82 -4.59
CA ALA A 56 -2.58 15.51 -5.86
C ALA A 56 -1.58 16.67 -5.87
N ASP A 57 -0.59 16.60 -6.75
CA ASP A 57 0.26 17.75 -7.05
C ASP A 57 -0.51 18.73 -7.93
N LEU A 58 -1.19 19.68 -7.29
CA LEU A 58 -1.97 20.73 -7.96
C LEU A 58 -1.08 21.74 -8.70
N SER A 59 0.21 21.80 -8.36
CA SER A 59 1.21 22.66 -9.00
C SER A 59 2.03 21.94 -10.08
N GLY A 60 1.90 20.63 -10.18
CA GLY A 60 2.68 19.78 -11.06
C GLY A 60 2.27 19.92 -12.52
N THR A 61 3.21 19.65 -13.42
CA THR A 61 2.90 19.50 -14.84
C THR A 61 1.96 18.30 -15.04
N PRO A 62 0.81 18.47 -15.72
CA PRO A 62 -0.07 17.36 -16.04
C PRO A 62 0.67 16.26 -16.79
N VAL A 63 0.68 15.04 -16.23
CA VAL A 63 1.25 13.87 -16.89
C VAL A 63 0.13 13.11 -17.59
N ASP A 64 0.36 12.76 -18.85
CA ASP A 64 -0.55 11.89 -19.60
C ASP A 64 -0.56 10.48 -18.98
N GLN A 65 -1.70 10.10 -18.40
CA GLN A 65 -1.90 8.81 -17.74
C GLN A 65 -1.74 7.62 -18.70
N MET A 66 -1.97 7.80 -20.00
CA MET A 66 -1.82 6.73 -20.99
C MET A 66 -0.37 6.37 -21.25
N LYS A 67 0.58 7.27 -20.98
CA LYS A 67 2.02 7.02 -21.17
C LYS A 67 2.61 6.02 -20.17
N TYR A 68 1.99 5.82 -19.02
CA TYR A 68 2.49 4.89 -18.01
C TYR A 68 2.09 3.43 -18.27
N ARG A 69 1.03 3.18 -19.04
CA ARG A 69 0.47 1.83 -19.27
C ARG A 69 1.30 0.95 -20.23
N SER A 70 2.40 1.45 -20.76
CA SER A 70 3.27 0.76 -21.71
C SER A 70 4.62 0.31 -21.14
N MET A 71 4.78 0.29 -19.81
CA MET A 71 5.96 -0.29 -19.13
C MET A 71 5.58 -1.51 -18.30
#